data_AF-L7ZX88-F1
#
_entry.id   AF-L7ZX88-F1
#
_cell.length_a   1.000
_cell.length_b   1.000
_cell.length_c   1.000
_cell.angle_alpha   90.00
_cell.angle_beta   90.00
_cell.angle_gamma   90.00
#
_symmetry.space_group_name_H-M   'P 1'
#
loop_
_entity.id
_entity.type
_entity.pdbx_description
1 polymer ?
#
loop_
_entity_poly.entity_id
_entity_poly.type
_entity_poly.pdbx_seq_one_letter_code
_entity_poly.pdbx_strand_id
1 'polypeptide(L)'
;MTDYSKKSNYELEELYKSGEYSDSLESELIRRGYEQDKNGYWEFEEKYNPSEAYGDFEFGLDVFKVVLIIALVVALLWGGITIAHIFIGYADRYATLIYSGFGLSFLLMYYFKGKSKFANFIFYLGNFALATRMFTFIICNIENKKDFATYFFDADLGTLTKYTIIYIIYILIVPKISTSIITGITRKIIESKYGNGNLTINS
;
A
#
# COMPACT_ATOMS: atom_id res chain seq x y z
N MET A 1 -31.79 -56.32 -22.59
CA MET A 1 -32.07 -54.88 -22.68
C MET A 1 -30.84 -54.21 -23.27
N THR A 2 -31.03 -53.35 -24.28
CA THR A 2 -29.94 -52.60 -24.91
C THR A 2 -29.50 -51.49 -23.96
N ASP A 3 -28.20 -51.33 -23.76
CA ASP A 3 -27.65 -50.30 -22.87
C ASP A 3 -27.33 -49.04 -23.66
N TYR A 4 -28.07 -47.95 -23.39
CA TYR A 4 -27.93 -46.66 -24.04
C TYR A 4 -27.08 -45.66 -23.23
N SER A 5 -26.54 -46.06 -22.08
CA SER A 5 -25.82 -45.18 -21.14
C SER A 5 -24.56 -44.52 -21.70
N LYS A 6 -23.97 -45.10 -22.75
CA LYS A 6 -22.74 -44.61 -23.40
C LYS A 6 -22.98 -43.78 -24.65
N LYS A 7 -24.23 -43.65 -25.11
CA LYS A 7 -24.55 -42.85 -26.30
C LYS A 7 -24.59 -41.36 -25.97
N SER A 8 -24.17 -40.54 -26.91
CA SER A 8 -24.28 -39.08 -26.85
C SER A 8 -25.74 -38.63 -27.01
N ASN A 9 -26.04 -37.41 -26.58
CA ASN A 9 -27.38 -36.84 -26.69
C ASN A 9 -27.88 -36.76 -28.16
N TYR A 10 -26.96 -36.47 -29.09
CA TYR A 10 -27.25 -36.46 -30.52
C TYR A 10 -27.62 -37.86 -31.04
N GLU A 11 -26.88 -38.90 -30.62
CA GLU A 11 -27.20 -40.28 -31.02
C GLU A 11 -28.53 -40.75 -30.42
N LEU A 12 -28.90 -40.30 -29.22
CA LEU A 12 -30.20 -40.61 -28.61
C LEU A 12 -31.35 -39.94 -29.37
N GLU A 13 -31.16 -38.68 -29.80
CA GLU A 13 -32.11 -37.96 -30.63
C GLU A 13 -32.30 -38.62 -32.01
N GLU A 14 -31.20 -39.06 -32.63
CA GLU A 14 -31.25 -39.74 -33.93
C GLU A 14 -31.98 -41.08 -33.85
N LEU A 15 -31.76 -41.85 -32.77
CA LEU A 15 -32.47 -43.11 -32.51
C LEU A 15 -33.97 -42.89 -32.25
N TYR A 16 -34.32 -41.82 -31.53
CA TYR A 16 -35.72 -41.46 -31.32
C TYR A 16 -36.39 -41.05 -32.64
N LYS A 17 -35.74 -40.21 -33.45
CA LYS A 17 -36.23 -39.76 -34.76
C LYS A 17 -36.30 -40.86 -35.80
N SER A 18 -35.43 -41.87 -35.71
CA SER A 18 -35.46 -43.03 -36.60
C SER A 18 -36.63 -43.99 -36.30
N GLY A 19 -37.36 -43.75 -35.21
CA GLY A 19 -38.52 -44.53 -34.80
C GLY A 19 -38.15 -45.77 -33.98
N GLU A 20 -36.93 -45.83 -33.43
CA GLU A 20 -36.50 -46.91 -32.55
C GLU A 20 -36.97 -46.63 -31.12
N TYR A 21 -38.17 -47.09 -30.76
CA TYR A 21 -38.72 -46.96 -29.42
C TYR A 21 -38.43 -48.21 -28.60
N SER A 22 -37.73 -48.05 -27.47
CA SER A 22 -37.58 -49.11 -26.47
C SER A 22 -37.67 -48.54 -25.06
N ASP A 23 -38.20 -49.32 -24.11
CA ASP A 23 -38.30 -48.94 -22.69
C ASP A 23 -36.92 -48.56 -22.11
N SER A 24 -35.85 -49.16 -22.62
CA SER A 24 -34.47 -48.86 -22.26
C SER A 24 -33.99 -47.51 -22.78
N LEU A 25 -34.46 -47.06 -23.94
CA LEU A 25 -34.17 -45.73 -24.46
C LEU A 25 -34.95 -44.68 -23.66
N GLU A 26 -36.23 -44.94 -23.38
CA GLU A 26 -37.08 -44.05 -22.58
C GLU A 26 -36.53 -43.85 -21.17
N SER A 27 -36.13 -44.94 -20.52
CA SER A 27 -35.50 -44.89 -19.19
C SER A 27 -34.22 -44.06 -19.18
N GLU A 28 -33.43 -44.10 -20.27
CA GLU A 28 -32.21 -43.31 -20.40
C GLU A 28 -32.52 -41.82 -20.62
N LEU A 29 -33.56 -41.48 -21.39
CA LEU A 29 -34.02 -40.11 -21.57
C LEU A 29 -34.52 -39.50 -20.25
N ILE A 30 -35.32 -40.25 -19.49
CA ILE A 30 -35.75 -39.86 -18.14
C ILE A 30 -34.54 -39.67 -17.22
N ARG A 31 -33.59 -40.61 -17.22
CA ARG A 31 -32.38 -40.54 -16.38
C ARG A 31 -31.56 -39.28 -16.67
N ARG A 32 -31.55 -38.81 -17.92
CA ARG A 32 -30.84 -37.60 -18.35
C ARG A 32 -31.63 -36.31 -18.19
N GLY A 33 -32.87 -36.37 -17.71
CA GLY A 33 -33.69 -35.19 -17.42
C GLY A 33 -34.31 -34.55 -18.67
N TYR A 34 -34.45 -35.31 -19.76
CA TYR A 34 -35.29 -34.86 -20.87
C TYR A 34 -36.74 -34.75 -20.41
N GLU A 35 -37.49 -33.81 -20.98
CA GLU A 35 -38.92 -33.63 -20.70
C GLU A 35 -39.73 -33.99 -21.94
N GLN A 36 -40.93 -34.52 -21.74
CA GLN A 36 -41.89 -34.69 -22.82
C GLN A 36 -42.71 -33.41 -22.98
N ASP A 37 -42.94 -33.02 -24.23
CA ASP A 37 -43.86 -31.94 -24.57
C ASP A 37 -45.32 -32.33 -24.26
N LYS A 38 -46.24 -31.39 -24.45
CA LYS A 38 -47.68 -31.61 -24.22
C LYS A 38 -48.31 -32.68 -25.12
N ASN A 39 -47.61 -33.10 -26.17
CA ASN A 39 -48.04 -34.10 -27.13
C ASN A 39 -47.38 -35.47 -26.88
N GLY A 40 -46.56 -35.60 -25.83
CA GLY A 40 -45.87 -36.84 -25.45
C GLY A 40 -44.57 -37.11 -26.21
N TYR A 41 -44.03 -36.13 -26.95
CA TYR A 41 -42.75 -36.26 -27.63
C TYR A 41 -41.62 -35.74 -26.76
N TRP A 42 -40.50 -36.45 -26.72
CA TRP A 42 -39.31 -35.99 -26.01
C TRP A 42 -38.73 -34.71 -26.65
N GLU A 43 -38.59 -33.66 -25.84
CA GLU A 43 -37.99 -32.38 -26.25
C GLU A 43 -36.47 -32.51 -26.22
N PHE A 44 -35.85 -32.70 -27.39
CA PHE A 44 -34.39 -32.65 -27.55
C PHE A 44 -33.86 -31.23 -27.80
N GLU A 45 -34.76 -30.23 -27.85
CA GLU A 45 -34.36 -28.83 -27.99
C GLU A 45 -33.50 -28.41 -26.79
N GLU A 46 -32.33 -27.89 -27.10
CA GLU A 46 -31.43 -27.26 -26.14
C GLU A 46 -32.15 -26.01 -25.59
N LYS A 47 -32.96 -26.19 -24.54
CA LYS A 47 -33.51 -25.05 -23.78
C LYS A 47 -32.31 -24.29 -23.24
N TYR A 48 -31.91 -23.24 -23.95
CA TYR A 48 -30.93 -22.28 -23.46
C TYR A 48 -31.48 -21.69 -22.16
N ASN A 49 -31.00 -22.22 -21.04
CA ASN A 49 -31.36 -21.83 -19.70
C ASN A 49 -30.21 -20.95 -19.18
N PRO A 50 -30.25 -19.61 -19.35
CA PRO A 50 -29.12 -18.74 -19.01
C PRO A 50 -28.81 -18.71 -17.50
N SER A 51 -29.67 -19.30 -16.66
CA SER A 51 -29.46 -19.40 -15.21
C SER A 51 -28.77 -20.68 -14.74
N GLU A 52 -28.50 -21.65 -15.62
CA GLU A 52 -27.79 -22.90 -15.28
C GLU A 52 -26.46 -23.08 -16.01
N ALA A 53 -26.05 -22.10 -16.83
CA ALA A 53 -24.68 -21.96 -17.34
C ALA A 53 -23.67 -21.47 -16.27
N TYR A 54 -23.96 -21.69 -14.99
CA TYR A 54 -22.95 -21.66 -13.91
C TYR A 54 -22.17 -22.98 -13.95
N GLY A 55 -21.39 -23.13 -15.01
CA GLY A 55 -20.53 -24.29 -15.23
C GLY A 55 -19.20 -23.95 -15.89
N ASP A 56 -18.91 -22.67 -16.15
CA ASP A 56 -17.56 -22.22 -16.46
C ASP A 56 -17.04 -21.38 -15.30
N PHE A 57 -16.15 -22.03 -14.57
CA PHE A 57 -15.24 -21.46 -13.61
C PHE A 57 -14.62 -20.17 -14.19
N GLU A 58 -15.09 -19.00 -13.73
CA GLU A 58 -14.50 -17.66 -13.95
C GLU A 58 -13.09 -17.55 -13.30
N PHE A 59 -12.20 -18.50 -13.56
CA PHE A 59 -10.82 -18.46 -13.07
C PHE A 59 -9.94 -17.46 -13.83
N GLY A 60 -10.47 -16.86 -14.91
CA GLY A 60 -9.75 -15.88 -15.72
C GLY A 60 -9.91 -14.45 -15.20
N LEU A 61 -11.16 -13.97 -15.07
CA LEU A 61 -11.43 -12.56 -14.79
C LEU A 61 -11.21 -12.18 -13.32
N ASP A 62 -11.60 -13.04 -12.38
CA ASP A 62 -11.43 -12.74 -10.95
C ASP A 62 -9.99 -12.94 -10.47
N VAL A 63 -9.28 -13.95 -10.97
CA VAL A 63 -7.83 -14.08 -10.73
C VAL A 63 -7.07 -12.93 -11.39
N PHE A 64 -7.45 -12.50 -12.60
CA PHE A 64 -6.84 -11.35 -13.26
C PHE A 64 -7.10 -10.03 -12.52
N LYS A 65 -8.32 -9.80 -12.01
CA LYS A 65 -8.62 -8.66 -11.13
C LYS A 65 -7.79 -8.70 -9.84
N VAL A 66 -7.67 -9.87 -9.21
CA VAL A 66 -6.83 -10.04 -8.01
C VAL A 66 -5.36 -9.75 -8.33
N VAL A 67 -4.84 -10.24 -9.46
CA VAL A 67 -3.47 -9.94 -9.92
C VAL A 67 -3.30 -8.45 -10.22
N LEU A 68 -4.29 -7.78 -10.84
CA LEU A 68 -4.25 -6.34 -11.08
C LEU A 68 -4.31 -5.53 -9.79
N ILE A 69 -5.12 -5.94 -8.81
CA ILE A 69 -5.19 -5.30 -7.50
C ILE A 69 -3.86 -5.50 -6.76
N ILE A 70 -3.29 -6.70 -6.77
CA ILE A 70 -1.97 -6.97 -6.19
C ILE A 70 -0.91 -6.16 -6.93
N ALA A 71 -0.92 -6.11 -8.26
CA ALA A 71 0.01 -5.31 -9.04
C ALA A 71 -0.15 -3.81 -8.78
N LEU A 72 -1.37 -3.32 -8.56
CA LEU A 72 -1.65 -1.93 -8.18
C LEU A 72 -1.17 -1.65 -6.75
N VAL A 73 -1.43 -2.55 -5.80
CA VAL A 73 -0.92 -2.43 -4.42
C VAL A 73 0.59 -2.47 -4.41
N VAL A 74 1.21 -3.38 -5.17
CA VAL A 74 2.66 -3.43 -5.35
C VAL A 74 3.16 -2.16 -6.02
N ALA A 75 2.51 -1.64 -7.06
CA ALA A 75 2.89 -0.39 -7.71
C ALA A 75 2.71 0.83 -6.79
N LEU A 76 1.72 0.84 -5.91
CA LEU A 76 1.51 1.89 -4.90
C LEU A 76 2.53 1.79 -3.78
N LEU A 77 2.90 0.59 -3.35
CA LEU A 77 3.97 0.36 -2.38
C LEU A 77 5.34 0.72 -2.98
N TRP A 78 5.60 0.31 -4.21
CA TRP A 78 6.83 0.59 -4.95
C TRP A 78 6.94 2.07 -5.31
N GLY A 79 5.84 2.67 -5.74
CA GLY A 79 5.69 4.11 -5.92
C GLY A 79 5.89 4.85 -4.62
N GLY A 80 5.32 4.38 -3.50
CA GLY A 80 5.49 4.97 -2.18
C GLY A 80 6.95 4.96 -1.70
N ILE A 81 7.65 3.83 -1.84
CA ILE A 81 9.09 3.71 -1.53
C ILE A 81 9.90 4.68 -2.40
N THR A 82 9.63 4.71 -3.70
CA THR A 82 10.34 5.57 -4.65
C THR A 82 10.11 7.05 -4.36
N ILE A 83 8.86 7.45 -4.14
CA ILE A 83 8.46 8.82 -3.79
C ILE A 83 9.10 9.24 -2.46
N ALA A 84 9.16 8.34 -1.46
CA ALA A 84 9.82 8.63 -0.20
C ALA A 84 11.30 8.94 -0.41
N HIS A 85 12.02 8.16 -1.21
CA HIS A 85 13.43 8.44 -1.50
C HIS A 85 13.64 9.69 -2.35
N ILE A 86 12.75 9.99 -3.29
CA ILE A 86 12.79 11.25 -4.04
C ILE A 86 12.66 12.43 -3.07
N PHE A 87 11.72 12.36 -2.12
CA PHE A 87 11.56 13.39 -1.09
C PHE A 87 12.80 13.54 -0.21
N ILE A 88 13.40 12.43 0.20
CA ILE A 88 14.66 12.42 0.97
C ILE A 88 15.81 13.04 0.14
N GLY A 89 15.91 12.71 -1.14
CA GLY A 89 16.92 13.26 -2.06
C GLY A 89 16.75 14.76 -2.29
N TYR A 90 15.52 15.28 -2.31
CA TYR A 90 15.27 16.72 -2.36
C TYR A 90 15.84 17.46 -1.15
N ALA A 91 15.84 16.83 0.03
CA ALA A 91 16.47 17.43 1.21
C ALA A 91 17.98 17.60 1.00
N ASP A 92 18.65 16.67 0.33
CA ASP A 92 20.07 16.80 -0.02
C ASP A 92 20.33 17.97 -0.97
N ARG A 93 19.49 18.12 -2.00
CA ARG A 93 19.58 19.22 -2.97
C ARG A 93 19.37 20.60 -2.35
N TYR A 94 18.44 20.71 -1.40
CA TYR A 94 18.10 21.97 -0.74
C TYR A 94 18.78 22.16 0.62
N ALA A 95 19.90 21.47 0.87
CA ALA A 95 20.60 21.50 2.15
C ALA A 95 20.86 22.92 2.69
N THR A 96 21.31 23.85 1.84
CA THR A 96 21.55 25.26 2.23
C THR A 96 20.30 25.94 2.76
N LEU A 97 19.14 25.71 2.13
CA LEU A 97 17.86 26.26 2.59
C LEU A 97 17.41 25.61 3.91
N ILE A 98 17.64 24.30 4.05
CA ILE A 98 17.32 23.57 5.29
C ILE A 98 18.15 24.09 6.46
N TYR A 99 19.47 24.25 6.30
CA TYR A 99 20.33 24.80 7.35
C TYR A 99 19.95 26.23 7.71
N SER A 100 19.67 27.07 6.72
CA SER A 100 19.26 28.47 6.94
C SER A 100 17.91 28.55 7.65
N GLY A 101 16.93 27.77 7.21
CA GLY A 101 15.59 27.69 7.81
C GLY A 101 15.62 27.13 9.23
N PHE A 102 16.45 26.10 9.47
CA PHE A 102 16.70 25.58 10.81
C PHE A 102 17.27 26.68 11.72
N GLY A 103 18.33 27.37 11.29
CA GLY A 103 18.94 28.47 12.05
C GLY A 103 17.93 29.56 12.40
N LEU A 104 17.12 30.01 11.43
CA LEU A 104 16.09 31.02 11.66
C LEU A 104 15.00 30.52 12.64
N SER A 105 14.56 29.28 12.50
CA SER A 105 13.57 28.68 13.39
C SER A 105 14.09 28.55 14.83
N PHE A 106 15.38 28.24 15.00
CA PHE A 106 16.05 28.19 16.29
C PHE A 106 16.13 29.57 16.94
N LEU A 107 16.55 30.60 16.19
CA LEU A 107 16.59 31.99 16.67
C LEU A 107 15.20 32.46 17.10
N LEU A 108 14.17 32.13 16.33
CA LEU A 108 12.79 32.45 16.66
C LEU A 108 12.34 31.78 17.96
N MET A 109 12.58 30.48 18.10
CA MET A 109 12.27 29.73 19.33
C MET A 109 13.02 30.30 20.55
N TYR A 110 14.30 30.64 20.37
CA TYR A 110 15.13 31.23 21.41
C TYR A 110 14.65 32.62 21.83
N TYR A 111 14.27 33.48 20.87
CA TYR A 111 13.71 34.81 21.12
C TYR A 111 12.44 34.74 21.99
N PHE A 112 11.55 33.80 21.68
CA PHE A 112 10.35 33.53 22.49
C PHE A 112 10.63 32.70 23.75
N LYS A 113 11.90 32.48 24.09
CA LYS A 113 12.32 31.80 25.31
C LYS A 113 11.74 30.37 25.43
N GLY A 114 11.45 29.74 24.28
CA GLY A 114 10.76 28.46 24.20
C GLY A 114 9.30 28.45 24.70
N LYS A 115 8.67 29.60 25.01
CA LYS A 115 7.30 29.65 25.55
C LYS A 115 6.22 29.66 24.47
N SER A 116 6.50 30.20 23.28
CA SER A 116 5.53 30.28 22.19
C SER A 116 5.30 28.92 21.51
N LYS A 117 4.04 28.46 21.50
CA LYS A 117 3.64 27.21 20.81
C LYS A 117 3.93 27.27 19.30
N PHE A 118 3.66 28.42 18.67
CA PHE A 118 3.91 28.61 17.25
C PHE A 118 5.40 28.58 16.92
N ALA A 119 6.24 29.30 17.68
CA ALA A 119 7.69 29.29 17.46
C ALA A 119 8.28 27.88 17.65
N ASN A 120 7.81 27.14 18.65
CA ASN A 120 8.22 25.75 18.87
C ASN A 120 7.77 24.81 17.74
N PHE A 121 6.61 25.06 17.14
CA PHE A 121 6.13 24.32 15.97
C PHE A 121 6.99 24.61 14.73
N ILE A 122 7.33 25.87 14.45
CA ILE A 122 8.24 26.22 13.34
C ILE A 122 9.63 25.60 13.57
N PHE A 123 10.11 25.61 14.82
CA PHE A 123 11.36 24.94 15.17
C PHE A 123 11.29 23.41 15.02
N TYR A 124 10.14 22.80 15.31
CA TYR A 124 9.91 21.38 15.03
C TYR A 124 9.99 21.08 13.52
N LEU A 125 9.38 21.91 12.67
CA LEU A 125 9.50 21.77 11.21
C LEU A 125 10.95 21.93 10.73
N GLY A 126 11.70 22.86 11.32
CA GLY A 126 13.14 23.00 11.07
C GLY A 126 13.93 21.74 11.44
N ASN A 127 13.65 21.16 12.62
CA ASN A 127 14.26 19.89 13.05
C ASN A 127 13.86 18.72 12.16
N PHE A 128 12.62 18.68 11.67
CA PHE A 128 12.13 17.67 10.76
C PHE A 128 12.91 17.70 9.44
N ALA A 129 13.01 18.88 8.81
CA ALA A 129 13.77 19.04 7.56
C ALA A 129 15.26 18.74 7.76
N LEU A 130 15.85 19.20 8.87
CA LEU A 130 17.23 18.91 9.22
C LEU A 130 17.46 17.42 9.45
N ALA A 131 16.54 16.73 10.13
CA ALA A 131 16.62 15.30 10.35
C ALA A 131 16.61 14.54 9.02
N THR A 132 15.71 14.88 8.08
CA THR A 132 15.69 14.30 6.74
C THR A 132 17.03 14.51 6.01
N ARG A 133 17.63 15.69 6.11
CA ARG A 133 18.96 15.94 5.53
C ARG A 133 20.08 15.14 6.22
N MET A 134 20.04 14.99 7.53
CA MET A 134 21.01 14.15 8.24
C MET A 134 20.84 12.67 7.87
N PHE A 135 19.62 12.24 7.57
CA PHE A 135 19.34 10.88 7.14
C PHE A 135 20.00 10.56 5.78
N THR A 136 20.00 11.50 4.82
CA THR A 136 20.74 11.30 3.55
C THR A 136 22.23 11.08 3.81
N PHE A 137 22.81 11.87 4.72
CA PHE A 137 24.21 11.74 5.11
C PHE A 137 24.51 10.40 5.77
N ILE A 138 23.66 9.94 6.69
CA ILE A 138 23.81 8.64 7.38
C ILE A 138 23.83 7.50 6.36
N ILE A 139 22.87 7.46 5.43
CA ILE A 139 22.79 6.43 4.39
C ILE A 139 24.05 6.43 3.54
N CYS A 140 24.45 7.59 3.03
CA CYS A 140 25.62 7.68 2.16
C CYS A 140 26.90 7.18 2.86
N ASN A 141 27.06 7.44 4.16
CA ASN A 141 28.20 6.92 4.91
C ASN A 141 28.12 5.41 5.14
N ILE A 142 26.94 4.87 5.48
CA ILE A 142 26.77 3.43 5.73
C ILE A 142 26.99 2.64 4.43
N GLU A 143 26.43 3.11 3.33
CA GLU A 143 26.51 2.47 2.01
C GLU A 143 27.78 2.84 1.22
N ASN A 144 28.67 3.64 1.83
CA ASN A 144 29.92 4.13 1.23
C ASN A 144 29.70 4.79 -0.16
N LYS A 145 28.67 5.64 -0.26
CA LYS A 145 28.31 6.38 -1.46
C LYS A 145 28.70 7.84 -1.33
N LYS A 146 29.15 8.43 -2.45
CA LYS A 146 29.59 9.84 -2.49
C LYS A 146 28.45 10.82 -2.21
N ASP A 147 27.26 10.52 -2.72
CA ASP A 147 26.08 11.36 -2.63
C ASP A 147 24.80 10.51 -2.68
N PHE A 148 23.67 11.11 -2.30
CA PHE A 148 22.41 10.39 -2.16
C PHE A 148 21.82 9.97 -3.52
N ALA A 149 22.07 10.71 -4.59
CA ALA A 149 21.59 10.33 -5.92
C ALA A 149 22.30 9.07 -6.40
N THR A 150 23.63 9.00 -6.22
CA THR A 150 24.41 7.79 -6.51
C THR A 150 23.92 6.60 -5.69
N TYR A 151 23.65 6.79 -4.39
CA TYR A 151 23.00 5.75 -3.57
C TYR A 151 21.66 5.29 -4.16
N PHE A 152 20.78 6.24 -4.50
CA PHE A 152 19.42 5.93 -4.92
C PHE A 152 19.36 5.14 -6.23
N PHE A 153 20.23 5.45 -7.21
CA PHE A 153 20.26 4.74 -8.49
C PHE A 153 20.98 3.38 -8.44
N ASP A 154 21.96 3.22 -7.53
CA ASP A 154 22.70 1.96 -7.38
C ASP A 154 21.99 0.96 -6.45
N ALA A 155 21.14 1.43 -5.54
CA ALA A 155 20.51 0.60 -4.51
C ALA A 155 19.48 -0.36 -5.10
N ASP A 156 19.52 -1.61 -4.64
CA ASP A 156 18.48 -2.60 -4.94
C ASP A 156 17.21 -2.33 -4.11
N LEU A 157 16.11 -2.97 -4.52
CA LEU A 157 14.81 -2.77 -3.88
C LEU A 157 14.81 -3.15 -2.38
N GLY A 158 15.58 -4.17 -1.98
CA GLY A 158 15.68 -4.59 -0.59
C GLY A 158 16.30 -3.48 0.27
N THR A 159 17.39 -2.89 -0.22
CA THR A 159 18.08 -1.77 0.44
C THR A 159 17.18 -0.53 0.52
N LEU A 160 16.51 -0.16 -0.57
CA LEU A 160 15.56 0.96 -0.56
C LEU A 160 14.43 0.73 0.47
N THR A 161 13.83 -0.45 0.48
CA THR A 161 12.76 -0.80 1.42
C THR A 161 13.24 -0.69 2.87
N LYS A 162 14.41 -1.27 3.19
CA LYS A 162 15.04 -1.20 4.51
C LYS A 162 15.18 0.26 4.96
N TYR A 163 15.75 1.12 4.13
CA TYR A 163 16.00 2.50 4.52
C TYR A 163 14.73 3.37 4.55
N THR A 164 13.68 3.03 3.80
CA THR A 164 12.36 3.68 3.95
C THR A 164 11.75 3.39 5.32
N ILE A 165 11.79 2.13 5.77
CA ILE A 165 11.28 1.75 7.09
C ILE A 165 12.08 2.46 8.19
N ILE A 166 13.42 2.44 8.09
CA ILE A 166 14.29 3.13 9.05
C ILE A 166 14.00 4.64 9.04
N TYR A 167 13.82 5.24 7.85
CA TYR A 167 13.49 6.66 7.71
C TYR A 167 12.20 7.02 8.46
N ILE A 168 11.12 6.24 8.26
CA ILE A 168 9.82 6.47 8.90
C ILE A 168 9.96 6.44 10.43
N ILE A 169 10.70 5.47 10.97
CA ILE A 169 10.95 5.41 12.42
C ILE A 169 11.77 6.62 12.87
N TYR A 170 12.84 6.94 12.15
CA TYR A 170 13.76 8.02 12.47
C TYR A 170 13.06 9.39 12.52
N ILE A 171 12.21 9.70 11.53
CA ILE A 171 11.52 10.98 11.41
C ILE A 171 10.37 11.17 12.41
N LEU A 172 9.79 10.08 12.92
CA LEU A 172 8.80 10.15 14.00
C LEU A 172 9.45 10.44 15.37
N ILE A 173 10.70 10.02 15.56
CA ILE A 173 11.39 10.07 16.84
C ILE A 173 12.27 11.32 16.94
N VAL A 174 13.20 11.51 16.00
CA VAL A 174 14.30 12.47 16.13
C VAL A 174 13.84 13.93 16.20
N PRO A 175 12.95 14.43 15.32
CA PRO A 175 12.48 15.81 15.38
C PRO A 175 11.76 16.13 16.70
N LYS A 176 10.97 15.17 17.21
CA LYS A 176 10.22 15.31 18.46
C LYS A 176 11.17 15.39 19.66
N ILE A 177 12.10 14.43 19.77
CA ILE A 177 13.08 14.42 20.87
C ILE A 177 13.96 15.67 20.82
N SER A 178 14.52 16.01 19.66
CA SER A 178 15.38 17.18 19.50
C SER A 178 14.67 18.47 19.92
N THR A 179 13.44 18.68 19.44
CA THR A 179 12.63 19.85 19.79
C THR A 179 12.38 19.91 21.30
N SER A 180 11.96 18.80 21.92
CA SER A 180 11.69 18.75 23.35
C SER A 180 12.93 19.03 24.22
N ILE A 181 14.07 18.45 23.86
CA ILE A 181 15.33 18.65 24.59
C ILE A 181 15.77 20.11 24.47
N ILE A 182 15.86 20.63 23.25
CA ILE A 182 16.39 21.98 23.01
C ILE A 182 15.49 23.03 23.65
N THR A 183 14.17 22.95 23.43
CA THR A 183 13.23 23.91 24.05
C THR A 183 13.24 23.82 25.58
N GLY A 184 13.38 22.61 26.15
CA GLY A 184 13.52 22.40 27.58
C GLY A 184 14.78 23.03 28.16
N ILE A 185 15.93 22.85 27.48
CA ILE A 185 17.20 23.48 27.85
C ILE A 185 17.09 25.01 27.77
N THR A 186 16.53 25.54 26.67
CA THR A 186 16.34 26.98 26.48
C THR A 186 15.52 27.60 27.62
N ARG A 187 14.42 26.97 28.03
CA ARG A 187 13.61 27.43 29.16
C ARG A 187 14.41 27.47 30.45
N LYS A 188 15.13 26.38 30.77
CA LYS A 188 15.95 26.29 32.00
C LYS A 188 17.05 27.35 32.06
N ILE A 189 17.76 27.58 30.96
CA ILE A 189 18.82 28.60 30.89
C ILE A 189 18.25 30.01 31.14
N ILE A 190 17.05 30.28 30.62
CA ILE A 190 16.43 31.59 30.75
C ILE A 190 15.85 31.78 32.15
N GLU A 191 15.26 30.74 32.74
CA GLU A 191 14.79 30.76 34.13
C GLU A 191 15.95 30.96 35.10
N SER A 192 17.11 30.32 34.91
CA SER A 192 18.27 30.54 35.76
C SER A 192 18.86 31.95 35.62
N LYS A 193 18.86 32.52 34.40
CA LYS A 193 19.43 33.84 34.13
C LYS A 193 18.54 35.00 34.59
N TYR A 194 17.21 34.84 34.57
CA TYR A 194 16.26 35.92 34.86
C TYR A 194 15.38 35.67 36.10
N GLY A 195 15.35 34.45 36.64
CA GLY A 195 14.53 34.08 37.81
C GLY A 195 15.16 34.38 39.18
N ASN A 196 16.47 34.67 39.23
CA ASN A 196 17.19 34.96 40.48
C ASN A 196 17.15 36.45 40.90
N GLY A 197 16.42 37.31 40.19
CA GLY A 197 16.37 38.76 40.44
C GLY A 197 15.40 39.25 41.51
N ASN A 198 14.66 38.35 42.19
CA ASN A 198 13.57 38.74 43.10
C ASN A 198 13.82 38.44 44.59
N LEU A 199 15.04 38.12 45.03
CA LEU A 199 15.28 37.68 46.43
C LEU A 199 16.09 38.63 47.34
N THR A 200 16.41 39.86 46.93
CA THR A 200 17.06 40.80 47.85
C THR A 200 16.71 42.26 47.54
N ILE A 201 15.52 42.73 47.93
CA ILE A 201 15.32 44.07 48.54
C ILE A 201 14.03 44.00 49.37
N ASN A 202 14.17 43.72 50.68
CA ASN A 202 13.35 44.23 51.80
C ASN A 202 13.49 43.29 53.01
N SER A 203 14.49 43.59 53.85
CA SER A 203 14.47 43.33 55.29
C SER A 203 15.35 44.38 55.95
#